data_AF-A0AB73U182-F1
#
_entry.id   AF-A0AB73U182-F1
#
_cell.length_a   1.000
_cell.length_b   1.000
_cell.length_c   1.000
_cell.angle_alpha   90.00
_cell.angle_beta   90.00
_cell.angle_gamma   90.00
#
_symmetry.space_group_name_H-M   'P 1'
#
loop_
_entity.id
_entity.type
_entity.pdbx_description
1 polymer ?
#
loop_
_entity_poly.entity_id
_entity_poly.type
_entity_poly.pdbx_seq_one_letter_code
_entity_poly.pdbx_strand_id
1 'polypeptide(L)'
;MTTLGGLQPMHWVIVIVVFALLFGAKKLPDLARSLGKSLRIFKSEVKELQNEGNSAKAADAPPAVEQQQVPPATAVEAPPIESTPGHKPTA
;
A
#
# COMPACT_ATOMS: atom_id res chain seq x y z
N MET A 1 -11.47 -41.30 -15.30
CA MET A 1 -11.78 -40.05 -14.58
C MET A 1 -10.52 -39.19 -14.42
N THR A 2 -9.85 -38.85 -15.52
CA THR A 2 -8.70 -37.93 -15.47
C THR A 2 -8.67 -37.20 -16.80
N THR A 3 -9.25 -36.01 -16.82
CA THR A 3 -9.44 -35.23 -18.04
C THR A 3 -8.13 -34.60 -18.50
N LEU A 4 -7.85 -34.78 -19.78
CA LEU A 4 -6.91 -34.04 -20.60
C LEU A 4 -6.97 -32.52 -20.34
N GLY A 5 -5.81 -31.86 -20.36
CA GLY A 5 -5.71 -30.53 -20.99
C GLY A 5 -5.86 -29.29 -20.11
N GLY A 6 -5.77 -29.39 -18.78
CA GLY A 6 -5.68 -28.22 -17.91
C GLY A 6 -4.32 -28.18 -17.24
N LEU A 7 -3.46 -27.23 -17.61
CA LEU A 7 -2.21 -26.91 -16.92
C LEU A 7 -2.41 -27.07 -15.41
N GLN A 8 -1.78 -28.09 -14.82
CA GLN A 8 -2.09 -28.42 -13.43
C GLN A 8 -1.81 -27.16 -12.61
N PRO A 9 -2.77 -26.66 -11.79
CA PRO A 9 -2.59 -25.46 -10.99
C PRO A 9 -1.28 -25.46 -10.19
N MET A 10 -0.79 -26.66 -9.85
CA MET A 10 0.51 -26.89 -9.21
C MET A 10 1.72 -26.32 -9.99
N HIS A 11 1.72 -26.34 -11.33
CA HIS A 11 2.83 -25.75 -12.12
C HIS A 11 2.90 -24.23 -11.93
N TRP A 12 1.75 -23.56 -11.91
CA TRP A 12 1.70 -22.12 -11.67
C TRP A 12 2.18 -21.75 -10.27
N VAL A 13 1.84 -22.56 -9.26
CA VAL A 13 2.34 -22.38 -7.90
C VAL A 13 3.88 -22.47 -7.87
N ILE A 14 4.46 -23.49 -8.53
CA ILE A 14 5.92 -23.65 -8.59
C ILE A 14 6.58 -22.44 -9.28
N VAL A 15 6.02 -21.96 -10.39
CA VAL A 15 6.54 -20.77 -11.09
C VAL A 15 6.49 -19.54 -10.20
N ILE A 16 5.38 -19.30 -9.48
CA ILE A 16 5.26 -18.17 -8.56
C ILE A 16 6.27 -18.29 -7.42
N VAL A 17 6.49 -19.49 -6.87
CA VAL A 17 7.48 -19.72 -5.81
C VAL A 17 8.89 -19.40 -6.31
N VAL A 18 9.27 -19.91 -7.48
CA VAL A 18 10.58 -19.63 -8.08
C VAL A 18 10.73 -18.13 -8.35
N PHE A 19 9.72 -17.49 -8.94
CA PHE A 19 9.73 -16.05 -9.18
C PHE A 19 9.85 -15.24 -7.88
N ALA A 20 9.13 -15.63 -6.82
CA ALA A 20 9.24 -15.01 -5.50
C ALA A 20 10.61 -15.24 -4.84
N LEU A 21 11.31 -16.33 -5.13
CA LEU A 21 12.68 -16.56 -4.66
C LEU A 21 13.69 -15.69 -5.42
N LEU A 22 13.55 -15.53 -6.74
CA LEU A 22 14.44 -14.70 -7.56
C LEU A 22 14.28 -13.21 -7.26
N PHE A 23 13.04 -12.73 -7.22
CA PHE A 23 12.74 -11.32 -6.99
C PHE A 23 12.64 -10.97 -5.49
N GLY A 24 12.38 -11.96 -4.64
CA GLY A 24 12.16 -11.80 -3.20
C GLY A 24 10.68 -11.55 -2.88
N ALA A 25 10.18 -12.22 -1.83
CA ALA A 25 8.79 -12.12 -1.36
C ALA A 25 8.34 -10.69 -1.02
N LYS A 26 9.29 -9.78 -0.71
CA LYS A 26 9.00 -8.38 -0.39
C LYS A 26 8.98 -7.45 -1.62
N LYS A 27 9.53 -7.86 -2.77
CA LYS A 27 9.61 -7.04 -3.98
C LYS A 27 8.41 -7.22 -4.90
N LEU A 28 7.88 -8.45 -5.00
CA LEU A 28 6.62 -8.72 -5.72
C LEU A 28 5.45 -7.80 -5.30
N PRO A 29 5.09 -7.70 -4.00
CA PRO A 29 3.98 -6.85 -3.59
C PRO A 29 4.27 -5.35 -3.74
N ASP A 30 5.54 -4.96 -3.64
CA ASP A 30 5.98 -3.57 -3.81
C ASP A 30 5.87 -3.12 -5.27
N LEU A 31 6.33 -3.96 -6.20
CA LEU A 31 6.18 -3.78 -7.65
C LEU A 31 4.71 -3.81 -8.06
N ALA A 32 3.92 -4.74 -7.54
CA ALA A 32 2.48 -4.78 -7.82
C ALA A 32 1.76 -3.52 -7.32
N ARG A 33 2.13 -2.98 -6.15
CA ARG A 33 1.57 -1.72 -5.64
C ARG A 33 1.96 -0.52 -6.49
N SER A 34 3.23 -0.38 -6.87
CA SER A 34 3.69 0.75 -7.69
C SER A 34 3.09 0.72 -9.10
N LEU A 35 3.10 -0.45 -9.75
CA LEU A 35 2.45 -0.68 -11.04
C LEU A 35 0.94 -0.46 -10.95
N GLY A 36 0.29 -0.97 -9.90
CA GLY A 36 -1.14 -0.77 -9.68
C GLY A 36 -1.53 0.70 -9.50
N LYS A 37 -0.67 1.50 -8.86
CA LYS A 37 -0.88 2.94 -8.69
C LYS A 37 -0.79 3.67 -10.03
N SER A 38 0.21 3.35 -10.86
CA SER A 38 0.34 3.89 -12.23
C SER A 38 -0.81 3.46 -13.14
N LEU A 39 -1.20 2.18 -13.10
CA LEU A 39 -2.34 1.66 -13.86
C LEU A 39 -3.66 2.30 -13.43
N ARG A 40 -3.84 2.61 -12.13
CA ARG A 40 -5.05 3.27 -11.63
C ARG A 40 -5.20 4.67 -12.19
N ILE A 41 -4.13 5.46 -12.18
CA ILE A 41 -4.12 6.83 -12.73
C ILE A 41 -4.39 6.79 -14.23
N PHE A 42 -3.68 5.92 -14.96
CA PHE A 42 -3.91 5.74 -16.39
C PHE A 42 -5.34 5.27 -16.69
N LYS A 43 -5.90 4.34 -15.90
CA LYS A 43 -7.28 3.86 -16.06
C LYS A 43 -8.30 4.99 -15.82
N SER A 44 -8.08 5.86 -14.82
CA SER A 44 -8.97 7.00 -14.58
C SER A 44 -8.91 8.02 -15.71
N GLU A 45 -7.71 8.37 -16.19
CA GLU A 45 -7.55 9.29 -17.33
C GLU A 45 -8.18 8.71 -18.61
N VAL A 46 -7.90 7.43 -18.92
CA VAL A 46 -8.50 6.76 -20.09
C VAL A 46 -10.02 6.66 -19.96
N LYS A 47 -10.55 6.45 -18.74
CA LYS A 47 -12.00 6.40 -18.51
C LYS A 47 -12.64 7.78 -18.64
N GLU A 48 -11.97 8.83 -18.20
CA GLU A 48 -12.41 10.22 -18.38
C GLU A 48 -12.51 10.54 -19.87
N LEU A 49 -11.47 10.26 -20.66
CA LEU A 49 -11.48 10.45 -22.11
C LEU A 49 -12.58 9.62 -22.81
N GLN A 50 -12.82 8.39 -22.35
CA GLN A 50 -13.91 7.56 -22.88
C GLN A 50 -15.29 8.11 -22.51
N ASN A 51 -15.44 8.73 -21.33
CA ASN A 51 -16.70 9.24 -20.81
C ASN A 51 -17.04 10.65 -21.34
N GLU A 52 -16.03 11.46 -21.65
CA GLU A 52 -16.17 12.75 -22.35
C GLU A 52 -16.75 12.58 -23.77
N GLY A 53 -16.51 11.43 -24.40
CA GLY A 53 -17.17 11.05 -25.66
C GLY A 53 -18.63 10.60 -25.53
N ASN A 54 -19.15 10.35 -24.31
CA ASN A 54 -20.45 9.68 -24.14
C ASN A 54 -21.39 10.29 -23.07
N SER A 55 -21.00 11.23 -22.19
CA SER A 55 -21.90 11.66 -21.11
C SER A 55 -21.60 13.03 -20.49
N ALA A 56 -22.30 14.06 -20.99
CA ALA A 56 -22.73 15.23 -20.21
C ALA A 56 -23.77 14.87 -19.11
N LYS A 57 -23.64 13.71 -18.44
CA LYS A 57 -24.62 13.21 -17.47
C LYS A 57 -23.99 12.27 -16.44
N ALA A 58 -23.32 12.84 -15.45
CA ALA A 58 -23.18 12.29 -14.09
C ALA A 58 -22.29 13.23 -13.27
N ALA A 59 -22.73 14.49 -13.09
CA ALA A 59 -22.34 15.23 -11.91
C ALA A 59 -23.12 14.64 -10.71
N ASP A 60 -22.45 14.58 -9.56
CA ASP A 60 -22.97 14.30 -8.22
C ASP A 60 -22.71 12.89 -7.65
N ALA A 61 -21.54 12.76 -7.00
CA ALA A 61 -21.37 11.93 -5.80
C ALA A 61 -20.17 12.48 -4.97
N PRO A 62 -20.38 12.96 -3.73
CA PRO A 62 -19.31 13.46 -2.86
C PRO A 62 -18.27 12.38 -2.49
N PRO A 63 -17.01 12.76 -2.20
CA PRO A 63 -15.99 11.82 -1.75
C PRO A 63 -16.37 11.22 -0.39
N ALA A 64 -16.50 9.89 -0.36
CA ALA A 64 -16.61 9.13 0.87
C ALA A 64 -15.29 9.24 1.66
N VAL A 65 -15.35 10.07 2.70
CA VAL A 65 -14.61 10.06 3.96
C VAL A 65 -13.43 9.10 4.06
N GLU A 66 -12.27 9.73 4.27
CA GLU A 66 -11.04 9.21 4.86
C GLU A 66 -11.28 8.09 5.87
N GLN A 67 -10.65 6.94 5.64
CA GLN A 67 -10.34 6.03 6.73
C GLN A 67 -9.27 6.69 7.61
N GLN A 68 -9.77 7.39 8.61
CA GLN A 68 -9.09 7.85 9.81
C GLN A 68 -8.41 6.64 10.50
N GLN A 69 -7.17 6.32 10.14
CA GLN A 69 -6.33 5.48 10.99
C GLN A 69 -5.66 6.41 12.03
N VAL A 70 -6.34 6.57 13.16
CA VAL A 70 -5.80 7.20 14.36
C VAL A 70 -4.63 6.32 14.90
N PRO A 71 -3.55 6.94 15.40
CA PRO A 71 -2.20 6.37 15.52
C PRO A 71 -2.02 5.51 16.77
N PRO A 72 -1.17 4.47 16.75
CA PRO A 72 -0.55 3.97 17.97
C PRO A 72 0.58 4.92 18.36
N ALA A 73 0.34 5.63 19.46
CA ALA A 73 1.28 6.37 20.28
C ALA A 73 2.76 6.20 19.90
N THR A 74 3.37 7.30 19.47
CA THR A 74 4.77 7.57 19.74
C THR A 74 4.95 7.39 21.25
N ALA A 75 5.55 6.28 21.66
CA ALA A 75 6.24 6.19 22.93
C ALA A 75 7.41 7.18 22.87
N VAL A 76 7.11 8.45 23.12
CA VAL A 76 8.10 9.36 23.69
C VAL A 76 8.13 8.98 25.17
N GLU A 77 8.87 7.92 25.46
CA GLU A 77 9.44 7.71 26.78
C GLU A 77 10.45 8.85 26.99
N ALA A 78 9.95 9.99 27.46
CA ALA A 78 10.79 11.02 28.04
C ALA A 78 11.33 10.43 29.35
N PRO A 79 12.65 10.25 29.53
CA PRO A 79 13.18 9.87 30.83
C PRO A 79 12.77 10.95 31.85
N PRO A 80 12.32 10.55 33.05
CA PRO A 80 11.97 11.49 34.10
C PRO A 80 13.23 12.27 34.49
N ILE A 81 13.25 13.57 34.17
CA ILE A 81 14.21 14.51 34.75
C ILE A 81 13.79 14.78 36.20
N GLU A 82 14.15 13.87 37.09
CA GLU A 82 14.13 14.14 38.52
C GLU A 82 15.39 13.60 39.17
N SER A 83 16.23 14.53 39.61
CA SER A 83 16.99 14.56 40.88
C SER A 83 18.40 15.12 40.71
N THR A 84 18.63 16.37 41.13
CA THR A 84 19.19 16.62 42.48
C THR A 84 19.59 18.09 42.67
N PRO A 85 19.34 18.67 43.86
CA PRO A 85 19.61 20.07 44.20
C PRO A 85 21.06 20.31 44.69
N GLY A 86 21.61 21.48 44.38
CA GLY A 86 22.59 22.18 45.22
C GLY A 86 24.06 22.14 44.80
N HIS A 87 24.78 23.19 45.26
CA HIS A 87 26.24 23.44 45.25
C HIS A 87 26.73 24.19 44.00
N LYS A 88 27.36 25.39 44.03
CA LYS A 88 27.83 26.34 45.07
C LYS A 88 28.15 27.67 44.35
N PRO A 89 27.96 28.87 44.96
CA PRO A 89 28.40 30.14 44.38
C PRO A 89 29.81 30.52 44.88
N THR A 90 30.84 30.53 44.02
CA THR A 90 32.20 31.09 44.28
C THR A 90 33.00 30.97 42.96
N ALA A 91 33.75 31.91 42.41
CA ALA A 91 34.18 33.28 42.74
C ALA A 91 34.34 34.04 41.41
#